data_AF-A0A1X1ZU87-F1
#
_entry.id   AF-A0A1X1ZU87-F1
#
_cell.length_a   1.000
_cell.length_b   1.000
_cell.length_c   1.000
_cell.angle_alpha   90.00
_cell.angle_beta   90.00
_cell.angle_gamma   90.00
#
_symmetry.space_group_name_H-M   'P 1'
#
loop_
_entity.id
_entity.type
_entity.pdbx_description
1 polymer ?
#
loop_
_entity_poly.entity_id
_entity_poly.type
_entity_poly.pdbx_seq_one_letter_code
_entity_poly.pdbx_strand_id
1 'polypeptide(L)'
;MKLEFARFLAPTEFLDWKHDAVQQFTESATRNAIDSVDKACRIFTAVRDSIWYDPYSVSDDPCQYRASAVAVAERAYCVPKAVLLTAACRAAGIPARLGFADVRNHLQTPSLRERMGGSDVFVYHGYSQMLLNGRWVKATPAFNRELCARF
;
A
#
# COMPACT_ATOMS: atom_id res chain seq x y z
N MET A 1 26.05 5.24 5.41
CA MET A 1 24.83 4.42 5.26
C MET A 1 23.53 5.15 5.67
N LYS A 2 23.41 5.75 6.86
CA LYS A 2 22.15 6.45 7.29
C LYS A 2 21.71 7.62 6.39
N LEU A 3 22.64 8.35 5.77
CA LEU A 3 22.31 9.49 4.87
C LEU A 3 21.73 9.07 3.51
N GLU A 4 22.05 7.87 3.01
CA GLU A 4 21.70 7.45 1.64
C GLU A 4 20.20 7.16 1.46
N PHE A 5 19.52 6.78 2.54
CA PHE A 5 18.11 6.40 2.52
C PHE A 5 17.18 7.39 3.22
N ALA A 6 17.68 8.55 3.67
CA ALA A 6 16.88 9.55 4.38
C ALA A 6 15.64 9.99 3.59
N ARG A 7 15.76 10.13 2.26
CA ARG A 7 14.62 10.45 1.37
C ARG A 7 13.52 9.39 1.36
N PHE A 8 13.86 8.13 1.67
CA PHE A 8 12.92 7.02 1.74
C PHE A 8 12.33 6.83 3.14
N LEU A 9 12.64 7.74 4.07
CA LEU A 9 12.03 7.86 5.39
C LEU A 9 11.25 9.17 5.53
N ALA A 10 11.64 10.21 4.78
CA ALA A 10 10.96 11.51 4.81
C ALA A 10 9.48 11.40 4.41
N PRO A 11 8.59 12.20 5.04
CA PRO A 11 7.22 12.32 4.59
C PRO A 11 7.15 13.05 3.23
N THR A 12 6.07 12.84 2.51
CA THR A 12 5.71 13.63 1.31
C THR A 12 4.25 14.03 1.40
N GLU A 13 3.72 14.72 0.39
CA GLU A 13 2.30 15.08 0.34
C GLU A 13 1.36 13.88 0.48
N PHE A 14 1.62 12.79 -0.26
CA PHE A 14 0.80 11.57 -0.22
C PHE A 14 1.28 10.55 0.81
N LEU A 15 2.55 10.60 1.20
CA LEU A 15 3.14 9.76 2.24
C LEU A 15 3.26 10.57 3.54
N ASP A 16 2.14 11.14 3.96
CA ASP A 16 1.99 12.04 5.10
C ASP A 16 1.99 11.29 6.43
N TRP A 17 2.95 10.38 6.60
CA TRP A 17 2.98 9.41 7.69
C TRP A 17 3.09 10.01 9.09
N LYS A 18 3.46 11.30 9.19
CA LYS A 18 3.45 12.05 10.46
C LYS A 18 2.04 12.37 10.97
N HIS A 19 1.01 12.21 10.14
CA HIS A 19 -0.38 12.39 10.54
C HIS A 19 -0.81 11.31 11.54
N ASP A 20 -1.60 11.68 12.55
CA ASP A 20 -2.00 10.81 13.66
C ASP A 20 -2.66 9.50 13.19
N ALA A 21 -3.54 9.57 12.19
CA ALA A 21 -4.17 8.39 11.60
C ALA A 21 -3.14 7.34 11.11
N VAL A 22 -2.05 7.76 10.46
CA VAL A 22 -1.01 6.84 9.99
C VAL A 22 -0.14 6.34 11.13
N GLN A 23 0.16 7.19 12.11
CA GLN A 23 0.88 6.80 13.33
C GLN A 23 0.12 5.72 14.09
N GLN A 24 -1.16 5.96 14.40
CA GLN A 24 -2.02 5.02 15.12
C GLN A 24 -2.17 3.69 14.38
N PHE A 25 -2.38 3.74 13.05
CA PHE A 25 -2.42 2.54 12.21
C PHE A 25 -1.09 1.75 12.33
N THR A 26 0.05 2.44 12.20
CA THR A 26 1.37 1.82 12.22
C THR A 26 1.69 1.22 13.60
N GLU A 27 1.42 1.95 14.67
CA GLU A 27 1.62 1.49 16.05
C GLU A 27 0.76 0.27 16.38
N SER A 28 -0.51 0.28 15.95
CA SER A 28 -1.41 -0.87 16.10
C SER A 28 -0.86 -2.08 15.35
N ALA A 29 -0.53 -1.93 14.07
CA ALA A 29 -0.02 -3.01 13.23
C ALA A 29 1.31 -3.59 13.75
N THR A 30 2.20 -2.74 14.27
CA THR A 30 3.56 -3.13 14.68
C THR A 30 3.68 -3.47 16.16
N ARG A 31 2.58 -3.51 16.91
CA ARG A 31 2.58 -3.87 18.33
C ARG A 31 3.28 -5.22 18.55
N ASN A 32 4.22 -5.24 19.49
CA ASN A 32 5.06 -6.40 19.83
C ASN A 32 5.89 -6.96 18.67
N ALA A 33 6.12 -6.20 17.61
CA ALA A 33 6.98 -6.63 16.52
C ALA A 33 8.44 -6.71 16.97
N ILE A 34 9.13 -7.79 16.61
CA ILE A 34 10.47 -8.09 17.15
C ILE A 34 11.61 -7.49 16.33
N ASP A 35 11.40 -7.24 15.04
CA ASP A 35 12.40 -6.63 14.15
C ASP A 35 11.74 -5.90 12.96
N SER A 36 12.56 -5.39 12.03
CA SER A 36 12.07 -4.65 10.85
C SER A 36 11.33 -5.52 9.84
N VAL A 37 11.66 -6.81 9.75
CA VAL A 37 10.98 -7.75 8.85
C VAL A 37 9.60 -8.07 9.40
N ASP A 38 9.50 -8.37 10.70
CA ASP A 38 8.23 -8.61 11.39
C ASP A 38 7.32 -7.37 11.28
N LYS A 39 7.85 -6.17 11.52
CA LYS A 39 7.12 -4.90 11.29
C LYS A 39 6.57 -4.81 9.86
N ALA A 40 7.41 -5.05 8.84
CA ALA A 40 6.98 -5.00 7.45
C ALA A 40 5.87 -6.01 7.12
N CYS A 41 6.01 -7.26 7.58
CA CYS A 41 5.01 -8.32 7.37
C CYS A 41 3.68 -7.98 8.04
N ARG A 42 3.71 -7.42 9.26
CA ARG A 42 2.50 -7.02 9.98
C ARG A 42 1.81 -5.83 9.37
N ILE A 43 2.57 -4.80 8.97
CA ILE A 43 2.02 -3.64 8.25
C ILE A 43 1.39 -4.09 6.93
N PHE A 44 2.09 -4.93 6.17
CA PHE A 44 1.55 -5.51 4.93
C PHE A 44 0.22 -6.21 5.17
N THR A 45 0.16 -7.07 6.19
CA THR A 45 -1.05 -7.82 6.53
C THR A 45 -2.18 -6.89 6.96
N ALA A 46 -1.89 -5.89 7.80
CA ALA A 46 -2.86 -4.90 8.23
C ALA A 46 -3.46 -4.16 7.03
N VAL A 47 -2.63 -3.58 6.16
CA VAL A 47 -3.11 -2.84 4.97
C VAL A 47 -3.89 -3.74 4.04
N ARG A 48 -3.43 -4.99 3.85
CA ARG A 48 -4.07 -5.97 2.98
C ARG A 48 -5.48 -6.31 3.45
N ASP A 49 -5.65 -6.55 4.74
CA ASP A 49 -6.86 -7.19 5.29
C ASP A 49 -7.82 -6.21 5.97
N SER A 50 -7.37 -5.04 6.45
CA SER A 50 -8.25 -4.07 7.11
C SER A 50 -8.98 -3.15 6.14
N ILE A 51 -8.53 -3.06 4.89
CA ILE A 51 -9.10 -2.20 3.86
C ILE A 51 -9.61 -3.08 2.75
N TRP A 52 -10.90 -3.07 2.47
CA TRP A 52 -11.47 -3.96 1.47
C TRP A 52 -11.06 -3.54 0.04
N TYR A 53 -10.57 -4.47 -0.77
CA TYR A 53 -10.31 -4.24 -2.19
C TYR A 53 -11.58 -3.84 -2.96
N ASP A 54 -11.58 -2.63 -3.52
CA ASP A 54 -12.68 -2.12 -4.33
C ASP A 54 -12.12 -1.33 -5.55
N PRO A 55 -12.08 -1.93 -6.76
CA PRO A 55 -11.57 -1.25 -7.96
C PRO A 55 -12.49 -0.15 -8.46
N TYR A 56 -13.67 0.05 -7.87
CA TYR A 56 -14.63 1.08 -8.25
C TYR A 56 -14.56 2.34 -7.37
N SER A 57 -13.70 2.32 -6.35
CA SER A 57 -13.46 3.43 -5.42
C SER A 57 -12.52 4.53 -5.96
N VAL A 58 -12.31 4.59 -7.28
CA VAL A 58 -11.42 5.57 -7.92
C VAL A 58 -12.01 6.98 -7.76
N SER A 59 -11.16 7.96 -7.44
CA SER A 59 -11.55 9.36 -7.25
C SER A 59 -10.60 10.28 -8.04
N ASP A 60 -11.09 11.46 -8.40
CA ASP A 60 -10.30 12.55 -8.97
C ASP A 60 -9.74 13.51 -7.91
N ASP A 61 -10.17 13.38 -6.65
CA ASP A 61 -9.68 14.18 -5.53
C ASP A 61 -8.34 13.64 -5.00
N PRO A 62 -7.22 14.38 -5.15
CA PRO A 62 -5.92 13.96 -4.63
C PRO A 62 -5.91 13.71 -3.11
N CYS A 63 -6.80 14.35 -2.35
CA CYS A 63 -6.84 14.19 -0.89
C CYS A 63 -7.21 12.75 -0.49
N GLN A 64 -8.02 12.05 -1.29
CA GLN A 64 -8.39 10.65 -1.07
C GLN A 64 -7.19 9.68 -1.19
N TYR A 65 -6.10 10.13 -1.81
CA TYR A 65 -4.89 9.33 -2.02
C TYR A 65 -3.84 9.53 -0.93
N ARG A 66 -4.03 10.47 0.01
CA ARG A 66 -3.10 10.65 1.13
C ARG A 66 -3.15 9.47 2.07
N ALA A 67 -2.00 9.03 2.58
CA ALA A 67 -1.93 7.89 3.49
C ALA A 67 -2.82 8.10 4.73
N SER A 68 -2.95 9.33 5.23
CA SER A 68 -3.87 9.67 6.32
C SER A 68 -5.34 9.39 6.01
N ALA A 69 -5.80 9.70 4.79
CA ALA A 69 -7.16 9.39 4.36
C ALA A 69 -7.35 7.87 4.19
N VAL A 70 -6.35 7.19 3.61
CA VAL A 70 -6.41 5.74 3.38
C VAL A 70 -6.35 4.95 4.69
N ALA A 71 -5.64 5.43 5.71
CA ALA A 71 -5.50 4.76 7.01
C ALA A 71 -6.83 4.54 7.75
N VAL A 72 -7.85 5.36 7.44
CA VAL A 72 -9.19 5.28 8.04
C VAL A 72 -10.26 4.82 7.04
N ALA A 73 -9.87 4.51 5.81
CA ALA A 73 -10.81 4.08 4.77
C ALA A 73 -11.21 2.62 4.96
N GLU A 74 -12.49 2.32 4.74
CA GLU A 74 -12.99 0.94 4.73
C GLU A 74 -12.65 0.20 3.43
N ARG A 75 -12.44 0.93 2.33
CA ARG A 75 -12.27 0.40 0.99
C ARG A 75 -11.25 1.18 0.19
N ALA A 76 -10.48 0.49 -0.64
CA ALA A 76 -9.56 1.09 -1.59
C ALA A 76 -9.11 0.07 -2.65
N TYR A 77 -8.43 0.54 -3.69
CA TYR A 77 -7.79 -0.31 -4.69
C TYR A 77 -6.26 -0.30 -4.56
N CYS A 78 -5.54 -0.82 -5.56
CA CYS A 78 -4.10 -1.06 -5.46
C CYS A 78 -3.27 0.20 -5.17
N VAL A 79 -3.60 1.35 -5.76
CA VAL A 79 -2.80 2.58 -5.60
C VAL A 79 -2.89 3.15 -4.17
N PRO A 80 -4.08 3.48 -3.61
CA PRO A 80 -4.14 4.01 -2.25
C PRO A 80 -3.59 3.03 -1.21
N LYS A 81 -3.84 1.72 -1.37
CA LYS A 81 -3.26 0.70 -0.47
C LYS A 81 -1.73 0.67 -0.52
N ALA A 82 -1.11 0.81 -1.71
CA ALA A 82 0.34 0.91 -1.82
C ALA A 82 0.89 2.21 -1.22
N VAL A 83 0.14 3.31 -1.28
CA VAL A 83 0.47 4.56 -0.59
C VAL A 83 0.51 4.35 0.93
N LEU A 84 -0.54 3.79 1.53
CA LEU A 84 -0.58 3.52 2.97
C LEU A 84 0.51 2.55 3.41
N LEU A 85 0.72 1.45 2.69
CA LEU A 85 1.81 0.50 2.98
C LEU A 85 3.17 1.22 3.00
N THR A 86 3.44 2.04 2.00
CA THR A 86 4.70 2.79 1.92
C THR A 86 4.83 3.76 3.10
N ALA A 87 3.78 4.52 3.41
CA ALA A 87 3.77 5.50 4.49
C ALA A 87 3.94 4.86 5.87
N ALA A 88 3.22 3.77 6.15
CA ALA A 88 3.31 3.04 7.42
C ALA A 88 4.70 2.39 7.60
N CYS A 89 5.31 1.86 6.54
CA CYS A 89 6.69 1.39 6.61
C CYS A 89 7.67 2.52 6.96
N ARG A 90 7.51 3.71 6.37
CA ARG A 90 8.33 4.88 6.71
C ARG A 90 8.15 5.30 8.17
N ALA A 91 6.91 5.35 8.66
CA ALA A 91 6.61 5.62 10.08
C ALA A 91 7.27 4.59 11.01
N ALA A 92 7.33 3.32 10.61
CA ALA A 92 7.99 2.25 11.36
C ALA A 92 9.53 2.28 11.28
N GLY A 93 10.13 3.26 10.60
CA GLY A 93 11.56 3.42 10.42
C GLY A 93 12.17 2.56 9.30
N ILE A 94 11.34 1.99 8.42
CA ILE A 94 11.76 1.16 7.31
C ILE A 94 11.82 2.02 6.04
N PRO A 95 13.00 2.17 5.40
CA PRO A 95 13.10 2.90 4.15
C PRO A 95 12.19 2.25 3.09
N ALA A 96 11.26 3.03 2.56
CA ALA A 96 10.26 2.53 1.61
C ALA A 96 10.04 3.50 0.44
N ARG A 97 9.67 2.96 -0.73
CA ARG A 97 9.31 3.74 -1.92
C ARG A 97 8.12 3.13 -2.64
N LEU A 98 7.29 4.01 -3.20
CA LEU A 98 6.18 3.64 -4.05
C LEU A 98 6.67 3.29 -5.46
N GLY A 99 6.03 2.34 -6.11
CA GLY A 99 6.26 1.99 -7.50
C GLY A 99 4.95 1.73 -8.24
N PHE A 100 5.00 1.86 -9.55
CA PHE A 100 3.89 1.62 -10.45
C PHE A 100 4.35 0.72 -11.59
N ALA A 101 3.49 -0.21 -12.00
CA ALA A 101 3.75 -1.09 -13.14
C ALA A 101 2.43 -1.44 -13.83
N ASP A 102 2.51 -1.77 -15.11
CA ASP A 102 1.37 -2.33 -15.82
C ASP A 102 1.29 -3.82 -15.51
N VAL A 103 0.10 -4.28 -15.12
CA VAL A 103 -0.16 -5.69 -14.82
C VAL A 103 -1.33 -6.20 -15.64
N ARG A 104 -1.25 -7.45 -16.09
CA ARG A 104 -2.39 -8.11 -16.73
C ARG A 104 -3.19 -8.84 -15.67
N ASN A 105 -4.47 -8.49 -15.51
CA ASN A 105 -5.33 -9.12 -14.52
C ASN A 105 -6.15 -10.25 -15.17
N HIS A 106 -5.78 -11.50 -14.90
CA HIS A 106 -6.51 -12.64 -15.46
C HIS A 106 -7.84 -12.95 -14.74
N LEU A 107 -8.15 -12.23 -13.64
CA LEU A 107 -9.29 -12.48 -12.75
C LEU A 107 -10.38 -11.40 -12.82
N GLN A 108 -10.39 -10.58 -13.88
CA GLN A 108 -11.36 -9.50 -14.02
C GLN A 108 -12.75 -9.99 -14.48
N THR A 109 -13.80 -9.42 -13.91
CA THR A 109 -15.16 -9.63 -14.41
C THR A 109 -15.37 -8.92 -15.76
N PRO A 110 -16.33 -9.37 -16.59
CA PRO A 110 -16.67 -8.65 -17.83
C PRO A 110 -17.02 -7.17 -17.60
N SER A 111 -17.74 -6.86 -16.52
CA SER A 111 -18.12 -5.49 -16.16
C SER A 111 -16.92 -4.59 -15.81
N LEU A 112 -15.92 -5.14 -15.12
CA LEU A 112 -14.68 -4.41 -14.81
C LEU A 112 -13.85 -4.19 -16.07
N ARG A 113 -13.78 -5.20 -16.95
CA ARG A 113 -13.10 -5.11 -18.24
C ARG A 113 -13.71 -4.02 -19.14
N GLU A 114 -15.03 -3.94 -19.20
CA GLU A 114 -15.73 -2.91 -19.97
C GLU A 114 -15.41 -1.49 -19.46
N ARG A 115 -15.43 -1.30 -18.12
CA ARG A 115 -15.01 -0.04 -17.49
C ARG A 115 -13.55 0.34 -17.77
N MET A 116 -12.70 -0.66 -18.04
CA MET A 116 -11.31 -0.48 -18.41
C MET A 116 -11.09 -0.35 -19.93
N GLY A 117 -12.15 -0.06 -20.70
CA GLY A 117 -12.06 0.12 -22.15
C GLY A 117 -11.81 -1.20 -22.90
N GLY A 118 -12.22 -2.34 -22.33
CA GLY A 118 -12.04 -3.67 -22.92
C GLY A 118 -10.65 -4.28 -22.70
N SER A 119 -9.74 -3.56 -22.03
CA SER A 119 -8.37 -3.98 -21.77
C SER A 119 -8.28 -4.93 -20.58
N ASP A 120 -7.42 -5.93 -20.68
CA ASP A 120 -7.05 -6.77 -19.55
C ASP A 120 -5.82 -6.26 -18.76
N VAL A 121 -5.25 -5.14 -19.22
CA VAL A 121 -4.09 -4.47 -18.64
C VAL A 121 -4.55 -3.37 -17.68
N PHE A 122 -4.14 -3.51 -16.43
CA PHE A 122 -4.30 -2.52 -15.37
C PHE A 122 -3.07 -1.61 -15.41
N VAL A 123 -3.25 -0.45 -16.03
CA VAL A 123 -2.20 0.57 -16.16
C VAL A 123 -1.97 1.21 -14.79
N TYR A 124 -0.70 1.37 -14.39
CA TYR A 124 -0.29 1.95 -13.10
C TYR A 124 -0.76 1.20 -11.84
N HIS A 125 -0.61 -0.13 -11.79
CA HIS A 125 -0.79 -0.89 -10.56
C HIS A 125 0.22 -0.46 -9.48
N GLY A 126 -0.31 -0.01 -8.34
CA GLY A 126 0.50 0.42 -7.20
C GLY A 126 1.13 -0.74 -6.45
N TYR A 127 2.43 -0.63 -6.16
CA TYR A 127 3.14 -1.53 -5.26
C TYR A 127 4.13 -0.74 -4.39
N SER A 128 4.63 -1.37 -3.32
CA SER A 128 5.63 -0.79 -2.43
C SER A 128 6.93 -1.57 -2.50
N GLN A 129 8.06 -0.87 -2.32
CA GLN A 129 9.35 -1.49 -2.05
C GLN A 129 9.85 -1.09 -0.68
N MET A 130 10.35 -2.05 0.08
CA MET A 130 10.88 -1.88 1.42
C MET A 130 12.33 -2.37 1.46
N LEU A 131 13.23 -1.59 2.08
CA LEU A 131 14.61 -2.01 2.28
C LEU A 131 14.68 -2.87 3.55
N LEU A 132 14.77 -4.18 3.38
CA LEU A 132 14.84 -5.17 4.47
C LEU A 132 16.14 -5.97 4.34
N ASN A 133 16.89 -6.10 5.43
CA ASN A 133 18.17 -6.81 5.46
C ASN A 133 19.12 -6.42 4.30
N GLY A 134 19.16 -5.12 3.98
CA GLY A 134 20.00 -4.56 2.92
C GLY A 134 19.49 -4.78 1.49
N ARG A 135 18.27 -5.30 1.30
CA ARG A 135 17.69 -5.59 -0.02
C ARG A 135 16.33 -4.94 -0.20
N TRP A 136 16.07 -4.44 -1.42
CA TRP A 136 14.74 -3.93 -1.78
C TRP A 136 13.81 -5.10 -2.11
N VAL A 137 12.77 -5.28 -1.29
CA VAL A 137 11.73 -6.29 -1.48
C VAL A 137 10.47 -5.61 -1.99
N LYS A 138 9.81 -6.17 -3.01
CA LYS A 138 8.52 -5.69 -3.54
C LYS A 138 7.36 -6.34 -2.79
N ALA A 139 6.30 -5.58 -2.52
CA ALA A 139 5.05 -6.10 -1.97
C ALA A 139 3.84 -5.38 -2.58
N THR A 140 2.73 -6.12 -2.77
CA THR A 140 1.45 -5.60 -3.29
C THR A 140 0.31 -5.98 -2.34
N PRO A 141 -0.25 -5.04 -1.56
CA PRO A 141 -1.32 -5.33 -0.59
C PRO A 141 -2.72 -5.30 -1.21
N ALA A 142 -2.83 -5.34 -2.54
CA ALA A 142 -4.06 -5.01 -3.27
C ALA A 142 -5.27 -5.86 -2.85
N PHE A 143 -5.16 -7.19 -2.96
CA PHE A 143 -6.26 -8.10 -2.64
C PHE A 143 -6.25 -8.50 -1.16
N ASN A 144 -7.42 -8.45 -0.53
CA ASN A 144 -7.61 -8.96 0.83
C ASN A 144 -7.45 -10.48 0.84
N ARG A 145 -7.13 -11.06 2.02
CA ARG A 145 -6.95 -12.50 2.20
C ARG A 145 -8.09 -13.35 1.62
N GLU A 146 -9.35 -12.90 1.74
CA GLU A 146 -10.53 -13.62 1.24
C GLU A 146 -10.52 -13.76 -0.29
N LEU A 147 -10.08 -12.71 -1.00
CA LEU A 147 -9.92 -12.75 -2.45
C LEU A 147 -8.72 -13.64 -2.84
N CYS A 148 -7.61 -13.55 -2.10
CA CYS A 148 -6.44 -14.41 -2.34
C CYS A 148 -6.69 -15.90 -2.05
N ALA A 149 -7.66 -16.24 -1.20
CA ALA A 149 -8.01 -17.64 -0.93
C ALA A 149 -8.96 -18.23 -1.98
N ARG A 150 -9.66 -17.37 -2.74
CA ARG A 150 -10.67 -17.78 -3.73
C ARG A 150 -10.07 -18.07 -5.10
N PHE A 151 -8.91 -17.52 -5.42
CA PHE A 151 -8.24 -17.58 -6.72
C PHE A 151 -6.76 -17.94 -6.54
#